data_AF-A0A512DW12-F1
#
_entry.id   AF-A0A512DW12-F1
#
_cell.length_a   1.000
_cell.length_b   1.000
_cell.length_c   1.000
_cell.angle_alpha   90.00
_cell.angle_beta   90.00
_cell.angle_gamma   90.00
#
_symmetry.space_group_name_H-M   'P 1'
#
loop_
_entity.id
_entity.type
_entity.pdbx_description
1 polymer ?
#
loop_
_entity_poly.entity_id
_entity_poly.type
_entity_poly.pdbx_seq_one_letter_code
_entity_poly.pdbx_strand_id
1 'polypeptide(L)'
;MAKKDDIVRYTAEEIDAMIAAGESRTDWSRNDTYEEIEAQIASDPDLAVPDNREELARPGFPFPLPSRANKRQVTVRYDAEVIDFFKSQGSGWQSRMNTVLRAFVESQQNGGKSR
;
A
#
# COMPACT_ATOMS: atom_id res chain seq x y z
N MET A 1 10.79 19.02 15.87
CA MET A 1 9.68 18.73 16.81
C MET A 1 9.71 17.25 17.11
N ALA A 2 9.93 16.87 18.36
CA ALA A 2 9.97 15.46 18.75
C ALA A 2 8.56 14.85 18.67
N LYS A 3 8.43 13.68 18.06
CA LYS A 3 7.16 12.95 17.95
C LYS A 3 6.82 12.41 19.33
N LYS A 4 5.58 12.63 19.80
CA LYS A 4 5.10 12.12 21.08
C LYS A 4 4.57 10.70 20.83
N ASP A 5 5.27 9.69 21.34
CA ASP A 5 4.86 8.31 21.23
C ASP A 5 3.75 8.01 22.26
N ASP A 6 2.50 8.31 21.91
CA ASP A 6 1.31 8.09 22.74
C ASP A 6 0.68 6.69 22.54
N ILE A 7 1.46 5.73 22.05
CA ILE A 7 1.00 4.34 21.88
C ILE A 7 1.23 3.60 23.20
N VAL A 8 0.17 3.45 23.98
CA VAL A 8 0.16 2.71 25.25
C VAL A 8 -0.26 1.25 25.01
N ARG A 9 0.35 0.32 25.75
CA ARG A 9 -0.04 -1.10 25.75
C ARG A 9 -0.90 -1.38 26.97
N TYR A 10 -2.04 -2.01 26.77
CA TYR A 10 -2.92 -2.52 27.82
C TYR A 10 -3.11 -4.03 27.63
N THR A 11 -3.34 -4.72 28.72
CA THR A 11 -3.81 -6.11 28.74
C THR A 11 -5.34 -6.14 28.62
N ALA A 12 -5.90 -7.30 28.27
CA ALA A 12 -7.35 -7.44 28.14
C ALA A 12 -8.09 -7.16 29.46
N GLU A 13 -7.53 -7.61 30.59
CA GLU A 13 -8.10 -7.39 31.93
C GLU A 13 -8.10 -5.90 32.32
N GLU A 14 -7.03 -5.17 31.95
CA GLU A 14 -6.96 -3.72 32.17
C GLU A 14 -7.98 -2.97 31.31
N ILE A 15 -8.20 -3.39 30.05
CA ILE A 15 -9.23 -2.80 29.19
C ILE A 15 -10.63 -3.04 29.77
N ASP A 16 -10.93 -4.26 30.22
CA ASP A 16 -12.22 -4.57 30.84
C ASP A 16 -12.44 -3.77 32.13
N ALA A 17 -11.40 -3.61 32.95
CA ALA A 17 -11.44 -2.77 34.14
C ALA A 17 -11.68 -1.30 33.81
N MET A 18 -11.05 -0.76 32.76
CA MET A 18 -11.27 0.62 32.29
C MET A 18 -12.68 0.83 31.74
N ILE A 19 -13.23 -0.16 31.03
CA ILE A 19 -14.62 -0.13 30.57
C ILE A 19 -15.58 -0.16 31.77
N ALA A 20 -15.34 -1.05 32.74
CA ALA A 20 -16.14 -1.16 33.96
C ALA A 20 -16.05 0.09 34.85
N ALA A 21 -14.90 0.77 34.87
CA ALA A 21 -14.68 2.04 35.55
C ALA A 21 -15.31 3.24 34.82
N GLY A 22 -15.85 3.06 33.60
CA GLY A 22 -16.44 4.13 32.79
C GLY A 22 -15.41 5.06 32.14
N GLU A 23 -14.15 4.66 32.07
CA GLU A 23 -13.06 5.42 31.44
C GLU A 23 -13.02 5.24 29.91
N SER A 24 -13.79 4.27 29.38
CA SER A 24 -13.99 4.10 27.94
C SER A 24 -14.74 5.29 27.36
N ARG A 25 -14.11 5.95 26.38
CA ARG A 25 -14.76 7.02 25.59
C ARG A 25 -15.65 6.49 24.47
N THR A 26 -15.62 5.18 24.23
CA THR A 26 -16.43 4.52 23.21
C THR A 26 -17.72 4.00 23.85
N ASP A 27 -18.85 4.42 23.29
CA ASP A 27 -20.15 3.82 23.62
C ASP A 27 -20.28 2.48 22.87
N TRP A 28 -19.95 1.40 23.57
CA TRP A 28 -20.04 0.04 23.05
C TRP A 28 -21.48 -0.49 22.94
N SER A 29 -22.45 0.18 23.56
CA SER A 29 -23.87 -0.21 23.49
C SER A 29 -24.61 0.46 22.34
N ARG A 30 -23.96 1.42 21.66
CA ARG A 30 -24.51 2.13 20.51
C ARG A 30 -24.81 1.17 19.36
N ASN A 31 -26.04 1.25 18.85
CA ASN A 31 -26.49 0.49 17.69
C ASN A 31 -27.08 1.48 16.68
N ASP A 32 -26.25 1.95 15.75
CA ASP A 32 -26.67 2.89 14.72
C ASP A 32 -27.57 2.21 13.68
N THR A 33 -28.60 2.93 13.27
CA THR A 33 -29.42 2.53 12.13
C THR A 33 -28.68 2.77 10.80
N TYR A 34 -29.13 2.12 9.72
CA TYR A 34 -28.55 2.33 8.39
C TYR A 34 -28.57 3.80 7.96
N GLU A 35 -29.65 4.53 8.26
CA GLU A 35 -29.77 5.95 7.93
C GLU A 35 -28.76 6.81 8.70
N GLU A 36 -28.54 6.52 9.98
CA GLU A 36 -27.53 7.20 10.80
C GLU A 36 -26.10 6.90 10.34
N ILE A 37 -25.86 5.68 9.85
CA ILE A 37 -24.56 5.29 9.27
C ILE A 37 -24.32 6.08 7.98
N GLU A 38 -25.31 6.16 7.08
CA GLU A 38 -25.20 6.93 5.84
C GLU A 38 -24.98 8.41 6.10
N ALA A 39 -25.69 8.99 7.07
CA ALA A 39 -25.52 10.38 7.46
C ALA A 39 -24.11 10.65 8.04
N GLN A 40 -23.58 9.72 8.85
CA GLN A 40 -22.21 9.81 9.37
C GLN A 40 -21.17 9.74 8.26
N ILE A 41 -21.32 8.82 7.30
CA ILE A 41 -20.43 8.71 6.14
C ILE A 41 -20.49 9.98 5.29
N ALA A 42 -21.69 10.52 5.04
CA ALA A 42 -21.87 11.74 4.25
C ALA A 42 -21.31 13.00 4.93
N SER A 43 -21.31 13.03 6.27
CA SER A 43 -20.77 14.15 7.05
C SER A 43 -19.25 14.09 7.23
N ASP A 44 -18.61 12.94 7.03
CA ASP A 44 -17.17 12.76 7.24
C ASP A 44 -16.39 13.03 5.93
N PRO A 45 -15.65 14.15 5.83
CA PRO A 45 -14.87 14.46 4.63
C PRO A 45 -13.71 13.49 4.39
N ASP A 46 -13.21 12.78 5.41
CA ASP A 46 -12.14 11.78 5.26
C ASP A 46 -12.65 10.49 4.59
N LEU A 47 -13.96 10.26 4.64
CA LEU A 47 -14.64 9.14 3.98
C LEU A 47 -15.19 9.51 2.59
N ALA A 48 -14.98 10.75 2.14
CA ALA A 48 -15.41 11.19 0.83
C ALA A 48 -14.78 10.31 -0.26
N VAL A 49 -15.62 9.66 -1.05
CA VAL A 49 -15.17 8.87 -2.18
C VAL A 49 -14.70 9.84 -3.28
N PRO A 50 -13.42 9.82 -3.67
CA PRO A 50 -12.92 10.78 -4.65
C PRO A 50 -13.52 10.54 -6.04
N ASP A 51 -13.65 11.60 -6.84
CA ASP A 51 -14.27 11.54 -8.17
C ASP A 51 -13.56 10.55 -9.12
N ASN A 52 -12.27 10.27 -8.90
CA ASN A 52 -11.48 9.29 -9.64
C ASN A 52 -11.55 7.88 -9.04
N ARG A 53 -12.56 7.55 -8.22
CA ARG A 53 -12.73 6.21 -7.63
C ARG A 53 -12.68 5.09 -8.65
N GLU A 54 -13.23 5.30 -9.85
CA GLU A 54 -13.25 4.28 -10.91
C GLU A 54 -11.86 4.07 -11.51
N GLU A 55 -11.02 5.09 -11.49
CA GLU A 55 -9.61 5.01 -11.89
C GLU A 55 -8.75 4.32 -10.82
N LEU A 56 -9.04 4.58 -9.54
CA LEU A 56 -8.39 3.92 -8.39
C LEU A 56 -8.85 2.46 -8.21
N ALA A 57 -10.11 2.18 -8.52
CA ALA A 57 -10.70 0.84 -8.50
C ALA A 57 -10.38 0.03 -9.76
N ARG A 58 -9.61 0.58 -10.72
CA ARG A 58 -9.10 -0.19 -11.84
C ARG A 58 -8.29 -1.37 -11.29
N PRO A 59 -8.64 -2.63 -11.61
CA PRO A 59 -7.81 -3.77 -11.29
C PRO A 59 -6.47 -3.58 -12.00
N GLY A 60 -5.45 -3.16 -11.26
CA GLY A 60 -4.16 -2.72 -11.81
C GLY A 60 -3.57 -1.45 -11.17
N PHE A 61 -4.33 -0.65 -10.43
CA PHE A 61 -3.73 0.25 -9.42
C PHE A 61 -3.13 -0.64 -8.32
N PRO A 62 -1.90 -0.42 -7.82
CA PRO A 62 -1.08 -1.47 -7.21
C PRO A 62 -1.48 -1.80 -5.77
N PHE A 63 -2.69 -2.30 -5.58
CA PHE A 63 -2.99 -3.35 -4.61
C PHE A 63 -3.10 -4.65 -5.44
N PRO A 64 -1.97 -5.31 -5.73
CA PRO A 64 -0.91 -5.62 -4.79
C PRO A 64 0.38 -4.81 -5.04
N LEU A 65 1.05 -4.40 -3.97
CA LEU A 65 2.51 -4.20 -3.99
C LEU A 65 3.09 -5.38 -4.79
N PRO A 66 3.88 -5.18 -5.86
CA PRO A 66 4.41 -6.28 -6.66
C PRO A 66 5.08 -7.24 -5.70
N SER A 67 4.45 -8.40 -5.49
CA SER A 67 4.85 -9.33 -4.45
C SER A 67 6.33 -9.59 -4.62
N ARG A 68 7.12 -9.34 -3.56
CA ARG A 68 8.56 -9.65 -3.56
C ARG A 68 8.81 -11.10 -3.99
N ALA A 69 7.80 -11.98 -3.88
CA ALA A 69 7.84 -13.36 -4.35
C ALA A 69 8.27 -13.52 -5.82
N ASN A 70 7.95 -12.56 -6.70
CA ASN A 70 8.33 -12.63 -8.12
C ASN A 70 9.74 -12.09 -8.40
N LYS A 71 10.38 -11.41 -7.43
CA LYS A 71 11.72 -10.86 -7.58
C LYS A 71 12.72 -11.75 -6.84
N ARG A 72 13.67 -12.32 -7.57
CA ARG A 72 14.78 -13.07 -6.96
C ARG A 72 15.96 -12.13 -6.71
N GLN A 73 16.46 -12.10 -5.48
CA GLN A 73 17.70 -11.40 -5.17
C GLN A 73 18.88 -12.23 -5.67
N VAL A 74 19.68 -11.65 -6.56
CA VAL A 74 20.89 -12.27 -7.12
C VAL A 74 22.03 -11.27 -7.08
N THR A 75 23.26 -11.75 -6.96
CA THR A 75 24.47 -10.92 -7.07
C THR A 75 24.98 -11.00 -8.50
N VAL A 76 24.90 -9.91 -9.25
CA VAL A 76 25.32 -9.80 -10.66
C VAL A 76 26.20 -8.56 -10.83
N ARG A 77 27.21 -8.66 -11.69
CA ARG A 77 28.02 -7.50 -12.11
C ARG A 77 27.44 -6.93 -13.41
N TYR A 78 27.18 -5.64 -13.41
CA TYR A 78 26.79 -4.88 -14.59
C TYR A 78 27.93 -3.93 -14.98
N ASP A 79 27.93 -3.49 -16.23
CA ASP A 79 28.83 -2.42 -16.67
C ASP A 79 28.58 -1.13 -15.89
N ALA A 80 29.64 -0.37 -15.61
CA ALA A 80 29.56 0.88 -14.85
C ALA A 80 28.68 1.91 -15.57
N GLU A 81 28.82 2.06 -16.89
CA GLU A 81 28.08 3.05 -17.68
C GLU A 81 26.57 2.78 -17.64
N VAL A 82 26.18 1.49 -17.64
CA VAL A 82 24.77 1.09 -17.56
C VAL A 82 24.19 1.46 -16.20
N ILE A 83 24.92 1.20 -15.12
CA ILE A 83 24.46 1.54 -13.77
C ILE A 83 24.33 3.05 -13.60
N ASP A 84 25.31 3.82 -14.08
CA ASP A 84 25.32 5.26 -13.94
C ASP A 84 24.20 5.91 -14.77
N PHE A 85 23.93 5.41 -15.98
CA PHE A 85 22.79 5.81 -16.78
C PHE A 85 21.47 5.66 -16.01
N PHE A 86 21.20 4.49 -15.42
CA PHE A 86 19.94 4.30 -14.69
C PHE A 86 19.90 5.10 -13.40
N LYS A 87 21.00 5.20 -12.65
CA LYS A 87 21.08 6.01 -11.41
C LYS A 87 20.81 7.49 -11.67
N SER A 88 21.31 8.04 -12.78
CA SER A 88 21.11 9.46 -13.13
C SER A 88 19.65 9.86 -13.27
N GLN A 89 18.76 8.90 -13.56
CA GLN A 89 17.32 9.12 -13.66
C GLN A 89 16.61 9.18 -12.27
N GLY A 90 17.34 9.10 -11.15
CA GLY A 90 16.80 9.30 -9.81
C GLY A 90 16.17 8.07 -9.14
N SER A 91 15.32 8.30 -8.14
CA SER A 91 14.72 7.25 -7.31
C SER A 91 13.93 6.23 -8.14
N GLY A 92 14.11 4.93 -7.86
CA GLY A 92 13.45 3.86 -8.61
C GLY A 92 14.21 3.37 -9.85
N TRP A 93 15.48 3.75 -10.01
CA TRP A 93 16.32 3.31 -11.13
C TRP A 93 16.38 1.79 -11.32
N GLN A 94 16.41 1.02 -10.23
CA GLN A 94 16.39 -0.45 -10.29
C GLN A 94 15.08 -0.98 -10.89
N SER A 95 13.94 -0.35 -10.57
CA SER A 95 12.64 -0.70 -11.14
C SER A 95 12.60 -0.42 -12.64
N ARG A 96 13.15 0.71 -13.08
CA ARG A 96 13.24 1.06 -14.52
C ARG A 96 14.15 0.11 -15.28
N MET A 97 15.32 -0.22 -14.72
CA MET A 97 16.22 -1.22 -15.28
C MET A 97 15.51 -2.58 -15.42
N ASN A 98 14.76 -3.00 -14.40
CA ASN A 98 13.97 -4.23 -14.46
C ASN A 98 12.88 -4.21 -15.54
N THR A 99 12.23 -3.07 -15.78
CA THR A 99 11.24 -2.93 -16.88
C THR A 99 11.88 -3.13 -18.25
N VAL A 100 13.06 -2.55 -18.47
CA VAL A 100 13.82 -2.73 -19.72
C VAL A 100 14.20 -4.20 -19.92
N LEU A 101 14.74 -4.84 -18.89
CA LEU A 101 15.11 -6.25 -18.94
C LEU A 101 13.89 -7.16 -19.22
N ARG A 102 12.75 -6.86 -18.61
CA ARG A 102 11.49 -7.59 -18.85
C ARG A 102 11.04 -7.46 -20.30
N ALA A 103 11.01 -6.25 -20.85
CA ALA A 103 10.62 -6.02 -22.24
C ALA A 103 11.54 -6.77 -23.23
N PHE A 104 12.84 -6.83 -22.94
CA PHE A 104 13.78 -7.63 -23.72
C PHE A 104 13.48 -9.14 -23.65
N VAL A 105 13.18 -9.67 -22.47
CA VAL A 105 12.80 -11.09 -22.31
C VAL A 105 11.52 -11.41 -23.06
N GLU A 106 10.50 -10.56 -22.96
CA GLU A 106 9.21 -10.73 -23.63
C GLU A 106 9.36 -10.70 -25.16
N SER A 107 10.19 -9.80 -25.71
CA SER A 107 10.44 -9.75 -27.15
C SER A 107 11.13 -11.02 -27.68
N GLN A 108 12.07 -11.58 -26.91
CA GLN A 108 12.73 -12.85 -27.26
C GLN A 108 11.77 -14.04 -27.19
N GLN A 109 10.91 -14.09 -26.18
CA GLN A 109 9.92 -15.18 -26.01
C GLN A 109 8.83 -15.15 -27.09
N ASN A 110 8.40 -13.96 -27.51
CA ASN A 110 7.39 -13.81 -28.55
C ASN A 110 7.97 -14.02 -29.96
N GLY A 111 9.23 -13.64 -30.19
CA GLY A 111 9.93 -13.91 -31.46
C GLY A 111 10.24 -15.39 -31.71
N GLY A 112 10.32 -16.22 -30.65
CA GLY A 112 10.50 -17.67 -30.74
C GLY A 112 9.21 -18.47 -30.97
N LYS A 113 8.03 -17.87 -30.80
CA LYS A 113 6.72 -18.53 -31.01
C LYS A 113 6.19 -18.41 -32.45
N SER A 114 6.91 -17.71 -33.34
CA SER A 114 6.52 -17.49 -34.73
C SER A 114 7.38 -18.27 -35.75
N ARG A 115 8.10 -19.30 -35.31
CA ARG A 115 8.87 -20.21 -36.20
C ARG A 115 8.52 -21.66 -35.90
#